data_AF-U6RRA3-F1
#
_entry.id   AF-U6RRA3-F1
#
_cell.length_a   1.000
_cell.length_b   1.000
_cell.length_c   1.000
_cell.angle_alpha   90.00
_cell.angle_beta   90.00
_cell.angle_gamma   90.00
#
_symmetry.space_group_name_H-M   'P 1'
#
loop_
_entity.id
_entity.type
_entity.pdbx_description
1 polymer ?
#
loop_
_entity_poly.entity_id
_entity_poly.type
_entity_poly.pdbx_seq_one_letter_code
_entity_poly.pdbx_strand_id
1 'polypeptide(L)'
;MKKQSLIYPLAAVCMYLTPNLPCYAGEVFRNSVPEKDSIVYTLQGSMQADESLVGKDYNAIHQYMRRLGWDYSEHPNSSFKDHHTGVHAEVVYDDVLKQYVFKFTNHAGEFLDGDRGSLKDRQRNEMKSQTSPAWQKLNGNWDEWQQLKWKFKIPKGFRPSTSFCHIHQLKAQEGNNGAPLITITPRCDADGTNRRMQVIHTGDTRASTKGVLIDNIPLKEFEDEWVQVETEMHYTDHGSFRIKITRISDGKILMNQCFDDIDLWRSGATNIRNKFGIYRSLGGRMENLDDRPKNGIKDEHLYLGDFQVYERLPHEEKHKK
;
A
#
# COMPACT_ATOMS: atom_id res chain seq x y z
N MET A 1 -4.68 -55.78 47.50
CA MET A 1 -4.71 -54.93 48.71
C MET A 1 -5.06 -53.51 48.29
N LYS A 2 -6.04 -52.90 48.97
CA LYS A 2 -6.56 -51.54 48.74
C LYS A 2 -5.63 -50.47 49.33
N LYS A 3 -5.55 -49.30 48.69
CA LYS A 3 -5.77 -47.93 49.23
C LYS A 3 -5.56 -46.92 48.09
N GLN A 4 -6.63 -46.31 47.55
CA GLN A 4 -7.20 -44.99 47.92
C GLN A 4 -6.19 -43.84 47.71
N SER A 5 -6.25 -43.12 46.58
CA SER A 5 -7.13 -41.98 46.25
C SER A 5 -6.70 -40.65 46.88
N LEU A 6 -6.29 -39.68 46.06
CA LEU A 6 -6.63 -38.28 46.27
C LEU A 6 -6.61 -37.53 44.91
N ILE A 7 -7.75 -36.93 44.61
CA ILE A 7 -8.03 -36.00 43.51
C ILE A 7 -7.78 -34.59 44.05
N TYR A 8 -7.25 -33.66 43.24
CA TYR A 8 -7.83 -32.35 42.87
C TYR A 8 -6.87 -31.57 41.93
N PRO A 9 -7.39 -30.69 41.05
CA PRO A 9 -6.76 -30.29 39.80
C PRO A 9 -5.92 -29.03 39.94
N LEU A 10 -4.89 -28.88 39.11
CA LEU A 10 -4.34 -27.57 38.78
C LEU A 10 -4.50 -27.32 37.28
N ALA A 11 -5.32 -26.33 36.96
CA ALA A 11 -5.37 -25.70 35.66
C ALA A 11 -4.00 -25.05 35.36
N ALA A 12 -3.29 -25.54 34.35
CA ALA A 12 -2.14 -24.84 33.80
C ALA A 12 -2.65 -23.81 32.79
N VAL A 13 -2.77 -22.58 33.27
CA VAL A 13 -3.04 -21.39 32.47
C VAL A 13 -1.85 -21.15 31.53
N CYS A 14 -2.18 -20.97 30.26
CA CYS A 14 -1.30 -20.51 29.20
C CYS A 14 -0.78 -19.10 29.55
N MET A 15 0.53 -18.93 29.69
CA MET A 15 1.18 -17.62 29.67
C MET A 15 2.22 -17.62 28.56
N TYR A 16 1.81 -17.17 27.37
CA TYR A 16 2.76 -16.63 26.41
C TYR A 16 3.27 -15.29 26.97
N LEU A 17 4.57 -15.25 27.28
CA LEU A 17 5.28 -14.03 27.61
C LEU A 17 5.34 -13.14 26.36
N THR A 18 4.56 -12.08 26.35
CA THR A 18 4.83 -10.91 25.51
C THR A 18 5.88 -10.05 26.20
N PRO A 19 6.83 -9.49 25.43
CA PRO A 19 7.32 -8.17 25.73
C PRO A 19 7.01 -7.26 24.55
N ASN A 20 5.77 -6.74 24.51
CA ASN A 20 5.50 -5.49 23.80
C ASN A 20 5.59 -4.38 24.86
N LEU A 21 6.71 -3.65 24.89
CA LEU A 21 6.75 -2.33 25.50
C LEU A 21 6.40 -1.29 24.42
N PRO A 22 5.69 -0.21 24.81
CA PRO A 22 4.74 0.46 23.95
C PRO A 22 5.36 1.53 23.05
N CYS A 23 4.86 1.59 21.82
CA CYS A 23 4.87 2.79 21.00
C CYS A 23 4.01 3.86 21.72
N TYR A 24 4.58 5.06 21.93
CA TYR A 24 3.95 6.20 22.62
C TYR A 24 2.45 6.34 22.30
N ALA A 25 1.61 5.88 23.23
CA ALA A 25 0.19 6.17 23.26
C ALA A 25 0.00 7.49 24.00
N GLY A 26 -0.65 8.45 23.36
CA GLY A 26 -0.97 9.73 23.97
C GLY A 26 -1.87 9.54 25.20
N GLU A 27 -1.43 10.07 26.34
CA GLU A 27 -2.28 10.28 27.50
C GLU A 27 -2.64 11.76 27.65
N VAL A 28 -3.82 11.94 28.25
CA VAL A 28 -4.59 13.16 28.42
C VAL A 28 -3.87 14.16 29.36
N PHE A 29 -3.94 15.44 29.00
CA PHE A 29 -3.47 16.62 29.74
C PHE A 29 -3.58 16.53 31.27
N ARG A 30 -2.45 16.72 31.97
CA ARG A 30 -2.31 17.72 33.06
C ARG A 30 -0.84 17.94 33.45
N ASN A 31 -0.40 19.17 33.20
CA ASN A 31 0.65 19.97 33.84
C ASN A 31 2.09 19.45 33.91
N SER A 32 2.94 20.23 33.23
CA SER A 32 4.40 20.38 33.36
C SER A 32 5.26 19.17 33.03
N VAL A 33 5.47 18.95 31.73
CA VAL A 33 6.69 18.33 31.20
C VAL A 33 7.33 19.35 30.26
N PRO A 34 8.64 19.63 30.35
CA PRO A 34 9.31 20.58 29.47
C PRO A 34 9.23 20.10 28.01
N GLU A 35 8.70 20.94 27.14
CA GLU A 35 8.64 20.77 25.69
C GLU A 35 10.06 20.76 25.12
N LYS A 36 10.63 19.56 24.92
CA LYS A 36 11.88 19.36 24.20
C LYS A 36 11.72 18.16 23.28
N ASP A 37 11.81 18.42 21.98
CA ASP A 37 11.76 17.49 20.85
C ASP A 37 10.36 17.07 20.38
N SER A 38 9.54 18.05 19.93
CA SER A 38 8.49 17.74 18.95
C SER A 38 9.16 17.22 17.68
N ILE A 39 8.94 15.97 17.32
CA ILE A 39 9.45 15.37 16.09
C ILE A 39 8.91 16.17 14.88
N VAL A 40 9.78 16.90 14.18
CA VAL A 40 9.38 17.74 13.02
C VAL A 40 9.54 16.95 11.71
N TYR A 41 8.44 16.75 11.00
CA TYR A 41 8.41 16.23 9.63
C TYR A 41 8.32 17.39 8.63
N THR A 42 9.13 17.34 7.58
CA THR A 42 9.13 18.35 6.51
C THR A 42 8.47 17.80 5.26
N LEU A 43 7.55 18.56 4.65
CA LEU A 43 6.91 18.19 3.39
C LEU A 43 7.95 18.22 2.26
N GLN A 44 8.16 17.08 1.59
CA GLN A 44 9.11 16.94 0.48
C GLN A 44 8.46 17.03 -0.90
N GLY A 45 7.20 16.61 -0.97
CA GLY A 45 6.38 16.75 -2.16
C GLY A 45 4.95 16.31 -1.96
N SER A 46 4.10 16.73 -2.88
CA SER A 46 2.69 16.41 -2.91
C SER A 46 2.22 16.27 -4.36
N MET A 47 1.10 15.59 -4.54
CA MET A 47 0.44 15.50 -5.84
C MET A 47 -1.07 15.47 -5.67
N GLN A 48 -1.74 16.30 -6.47
CA GLN A 48 -3.18 16.35 -6.63
C GLN A 48 -3.52 16.24 -8.11
N ALA A 49 -4.67 15.67 -8.46
CA ALA A 49 -5.10 15.71 -9.86
C ALA A 49 -5.61 17.12 -10.21
N ASP A 50 -5.40 17.52 -11.46
CA ASP A 50 -5.68 18.88 -11.93
C ASP A 50 -6.79 18.88 -13.00
N GLU A 51 -7.68 19.88 -12.96
CA GLU A 51 -8.79 20.03 -13.91
C GLU A 51 -8.32 20.02 -15.37
N SER A 52 -7.13 20.58 -15.66
CA SER A 52 -6.58 20.64 -17.02
C SER A 52 -6.32 19.27 -17.65
N LEU A 53 -6.31 18.20 -16.84
CA LEU A 53 -6.15 16.82 -17.27
C LEU A 53 -7.47 16.11 -17.62
N VAL A 54 -8.62 16.74 -17.37
CA VAL A 54 -9.93 16.16 -17.73
C VAL A 54 -9.97 15.88 -19.23
N GLY A 55 -10.32 14.63 -19.59
CA GLY A 55 -10.37 14.17 -20.98
C GLY A 55 -9.01 14.06 -21.68
N LYS A 56 -7.89 14.22 -20.97
CA LYS A 56 -6.55 14.01 -21.54
C LYS A 56 -6.17 12.54 -21.52
N ASP A 57 -5.26 12.17 -22.42
CA ASP A 57 -4.75 10.81 -22.53
C ASP A 57 -3.75 10.47 -21.42
N TYR A 58 -3.35 9.20 -21.38
CA TYR A 58 -2.39 8.70 -20.40
C TYR A 58 -1.03 9.42 -20.51
N ASN A 59 -0.62 9.89 -21.69
CA ASN A 59 0.64 10.59 -21.88
C ASN A 59 0.63 11.93 -21.14
N ALA A 60 -0.44 12.72 -21.29
CA ALA A 60 -0.57 13.98 -20.58
C ALA A 60 -0.60 13.78 -19.05
N ILE A 61 -1.34 12.76 -18.59
CA ILE A 61 -1.38 12.38 -17.16
C ILE A 61 0.02 11.97 -16.68
N HIS A 62 0.72 11.12 -17.44
CA HIS A 62 2.09 10.71 -17.14
C HIS A 62 3.04 11.92 -17.04
N GLN A 63 3.03 12.81 -18.02
CA GLN A 63 3.89 14.00 -18.01
C GLN A 63 3.57 14.94 -16.85
N TYR A 64 2.29 15.07 -16.47
CA TYR A 64 1.91 15.81 -15.28
C TYR A 64 2.51 15.18 -14.01
N MET A 65 2.30 13.89 -13.80
CA MET A 65 2.85 13.14 -12.65
C MET A 65 4.38 13.23 -12.60
N ARG A 66 5.05 13.16 -13.76
CA ARG A 66 6.51 13.27 -13.88
C ARG A 66 7.07 14.60 -13.40
N ARG A 67 6.34 15.71 -13.59
CA ARG A 67 6.77 17.02 -13.06
C ARG A 67 6.66 17.11 -11.54
N LEU A 68 5.90 16.23 -10.91
CA LEU A 68 5.67 16.18 -9.47
C LEU A 68 6.44 15.06 -8.77
N GLY A 69 7.34 14.37 -9.49
CA GLY A 69 8.17 13.31 -8.92
C GLY A 69 7.55 11.92 -8.92
N TRP A 70 6.44 11.75 -9.63
CA TRP A 70 5.75 10.47 -9.81
C TRP A 70 5.92 9.95 -11.23
N ASP A 71 5.70 8.67 -11.45
CA ASP A 71 5.94 7.99 -12.71
C ASP A 71 4.83 6.99 -12.97
N TYR A 72 3.93 7.34 -13.89
CA TYR A 72 2.86 6.47 -14.37
C TYR A 72 3.31 5.78 -15.66
N SER A 73 4.19 4.80 -15.53
CA SER A 73 4.74 4.02 -16.68
C SER A 73 4.44 2.52 -16.59
N GLU A 74 3.81 2.07 -15.51
CA GLU A 74 3.50 0.65 -15.31
C GLU A 74 2.02 0.38 -15.53
N HIS A 75 1.56 0.58 -16.77
CA HIS A 75 0.17 0.44 -17.15
C HIS A 75 0.04 -0.14 -18.58
N PRO A 76 -1.15 -0.62 -18.99
CA PRO A 76 -1.32 -1.26 -20.30
C PRO A 76 -1.07 -0.32 -21.49
N ASN A 77 -1.41 0.98 -21.37
CA ASN A 77 -1.12 1.95 -22.46
C ASN A 77 0.37 2.07 -22.84
N SER A 78 1.31 1.57 -22.03
CA SER A 78 2.75 1.71 -22.28
C SER A 78 3.30 0.76 -23.34
N SER A 79 2.50 -0.14 -23.90
CA SER A 79 2.97 -1.17 -24.84
C SER A 79 1.91 -1.57 -25.85
N PHE A 80 2.23 -1.54 -27.14
CA PHE A 80 1.37 -2.04 -28.24
C PHE A 80 1.03 -3.54 -28.14
N LYS A 81 1.69 -4.29 -27.25
CA LYS A 81 1.40 -5.71 -26.97
C LYS A 81 0.38 -5.90 -25.85
N ASP A 82 -0.18 -4.81 -25.33
CA ASP A 82 -1.24 -4.80 -24.32
C ASP A 82 -2.48 -4.11 -24.89
N HIS A 83 -3.50 -3.91 -24.05
CA HIS A 83 -4.67 -3.09 -24.34
C HIS A 83 -4.31 -1.59 -24.44
N HIS A 84 -3.46 -1.23 -25.41
CA HIS A 84 -2.76 0.05 -25.37
C HIS A 84 -3.63 1.28 -25.70
N THR A 85 -4.80 1.06 -26.28
CA THR A 85 -5.79 2.09 -26.63
C THR A 85 -6.90 2.24 -25.59
N GLY A 86 -6.94 1.38 -24.57
CA GLY A 86 -7.96 1.42 -23.53
C GLY A 86 -7.82 2.61 -22.58
N VAL A 87 -8.87 2.91 -21.83
CA VAL A 87 -8.88 3.99 -20.85
C VAL A 87 -8.46 3.45 -19.48
N HIS A 88 -7.18 3.59 -19.15
CA HIS A 88 -6.60 3.07 -17.90
C HIS A 88 -6.41 4.14 -16.84
N ALA A 89 -6.36 5.42 -17.21
CA ALA A 89 -6.32 6.53 -16.27
C ALA A 89 -7.19 7.67 -16.77
N GLU A 90 -7.93 8.25 -15.84
CA GLU A 90 -8.76 9.44 -16.06
C GLU A 90 -8.56 10.41 -14.90
N VAL A 91 -8.85 11.69 -15.15
CA VAL A 91 -9.03 12.70 -14.10
C VAL A 91 -10.50 13.09 -14.06
N VAL A 92 -11.12 12.95 -12.90
CA VAL A 92 -12.56 13.17 -12.70
C VAL A 92 -12.79 14.05 -11.48
N TYR A 93 -13.83 14.88 -11.51
CA TYR A 93 -14.24 15.64 -10.33
C TYR A 93 -14.94 14.70 -9.33
N ASP A 94 -14.52 14.72 -8.07
CA ASP A 94 -15.14 13.95 -7.00
C ASP A 94 -15.98 14.85 -6.10
N ASP A 95 -17.27 14.53 -6.00
CA ASP A 95 -18.23 15.33 -5.24
C ASP A 95 -18.11 15.26 -3.73
N VAL A 96 -17.44 14.24 -3.19
CA VAL A 96 -17.26 14.09 -1.73
C VAL A 96 -16.05 14.91 -1.29
N LEU A 97 -14.92 14.79 -2.01
CA LEU A 97 -13.71 15.54 -1.71
C LEU A 97 -13.72 16.98 -2.28
N LYS A 98 -14.66 17.31 -3.17
CA LYS A 98 -14.77 18.60 -3.87
C LYS A 98 -13.50 19.00 -4.63
N GLN A 99 -12.87 18.02 -5.26
CA GLN A 99 -11.64 18.19 -6.03
C GLN A 99 -11.53 17.16 -7.16
N TYR A 100 -10.63 17.41 -8.11
CA TYR A 100 -10.29 16.43 -9.14
C TYR A 100 -9.42 15.33 -8.55
N VAL A 101 -9.67 14.08 -8.95
CA VAL A 101 -8.94 12.89 -8.50
C VAL A 101 -8.51 12.04 -9.69
N PHE A 102 -7.48 11.21 -9.51
CA PHE A 102 -7.12 10.20 -10.50
C PHE A 102 -8.03 8.98 -10.34
N LYS A 103 -8.49 8.41 -11.45
CA LYS A 103 -9.20 7.13 -11.51
C LYS A 103 -8.39 6.18 -12.37
N PHE A 104 -7.86 5.12 -11.77
CA PHE A 104 -7.16 4.05 -12.47
C PHE A 104 -8.11 2.89 -12.74
N THR A 105 -8.00 2.27 -13.91
CA THR A 105 -8.84 1.15 -14.35
C THR A 105 -7.98 -0.03 -14.79
N ASN A 106 -8.33 -1.23 -14.32
CA ASN A 106 -7.90 -2.48 -14.96
C ASN A 106 -9.09 -3.13 -15.63
N HIS A 107 -8.98 -3.50 -16.89
CA HIS A 107 -9.98 -4.24 -17.64
C HIS A 107 -9.79 -5.75 -17.53
N ALA A 108 -10.85 -6.47 -17.23
CA ALA A 108 -10.94 -7.94 -17.28
C ALA A 108 -12.27 -8.44 -17.87
N GLY A 109 -13.00 -7.57 -18.58
CA GLY A 109 -14.19 -7.91 -19.34
C GLY A 109 -13.88 -8.27 -20.80
N GLU A 110 -14.39 -7.44 -21.73
CA GLU A 110 -14.18 -7.61 -23.17
C GLU A 110 -12.68 -7.63 -23.50
N PHE A 111 -11.96 -6.64 -22.97
CA PHE A 111 -10.50 -6.56 -23.00
C PHE A 111 -9.91 -7.06 -21.69
N LEU A 112 -8.77 -7.74 -21.80
CA LEU A 112 -8.03 -8.25 -20.66
C LEU A 112 -6.65 -7.60 -20.63
N ASP A 113 -6.41 -6.74 -19.64
CA ASP A 113 -5.13 -6.07 -19.48
C ASP A 113 -4.05 -7.05 -19.01
N GLY A 114 -2.81 -6.82 -19.43
CA GLY A 114 -1.61 -7.52 -18.95
C GLY A 114 -0.75 -6.70 -17.98
N ASP A 115 0.52 -7.08 -17.88
CA ASP A 115 1.58 -6.33 -17.18
C ASP A 115 2.55 -5.77 -18.22
N ARG A 116 2.29 -4.53 -18.66
CA ARG A 116 3.15 -3.74 -19.57
C ARG A 116 3.44 -4.46 -20.90
N GLY A 117 2.41 -5.04 -21.50
CA GLY A 117 2.51 -5.79 -22.76
C GLY A 117 2.83 -7.27 -22.58
N SER A 118 2.72 -7.79 -21.35
CA SER A 118 2.78 -9.23 -21.08
C SER A 118 1.47 -9.71 -20.47
N LEU A 119 0.67 -10.42 -21.25
CA LEU A 119 -0.51 -11.14 -20.76
C LEU A 119 -0.12 -12.56 -20.35
N LYS A 120 0.25 -12.75 -19.08
CA LYS A 120 0.66 -14.06 -18.54
C LYS A 120 -0.18 -14.48 -17.34
N ASP A 121 -0.03 -13.84 -16.20
CA ASP A 121 -0.64 -14.31 -14.94
C ASP A 121 -1.14 -13.17 -14.04
N ARG A 122 -1.03 -11.93 -14.52
CA ARG A 122 -1.28 -10.72 -13.74
C ARG A 122 -1.61 -9.53 -14.63
N GLN A 123 -2.24 -8.54 -14.00
CA GLN A 123 -2.53 -7.23 -14.57
C GLN A 123 -1.82 -6.17 -13.74
N ARG A 124 -1.33 -5.11 -14.39
CA ARG A 124 -0.77 -3.97 -13.69
C ARG A 124 -1.21 -2.66 -14.31
N ASN A 125 -1.75 -1.80 -13.45
CA ASN A 125 -1.91 -0.39 -13.72
C ASN A 125 -1.49 0.40 -12.47
N GLU A 126 -0.24 0.85 -12.43
CA GLU A 126 0.36 1.50 -11.28
C GLU A 126 1.21 2.71 -11.66
N MET A 127 1.18 3.70 -10.79
CA MET A 127 2.21 4.73 -10.70
C MET A 127 3.18 4.44 -9.56
N LYS A 128 4.36 5.05 -9.62
CA LYS A 128 5.42 4.93 -8.62
C LYS A 128 6.15 6.25 -8.39
N SER A 129 6.80 6.43 -7.25
CA SER A 129 7.76 7.53 -7.08
C SER A 129 8.94 7.38 -8.05
N GLN A 130 9.45 8.52 -8.52
CA GLN A 130 10.67 8.56 -9.33
C GLN A 130 11.90 8.31 -8.47
N THR A 131 12.91 7.68 -9.06
CA THR A 131 14.15 7.28 -8.36
C THR A 131 15.39 8.02 -8.84
N SER A 132 15.24 8.99 -9.74
CA SER A 132 16.37 9.83 -10.13
C SER A 132 16.86 10.64 -8.92
N PRO A 133 18.12 11.11 -8.90
CA PRO A 133 18.68 11.84 -7.76
C PRO A 133 17.82 13.03 -7.31
N ALA A 134 17.12 13.71 -8.23
CA ALA A 134 16.25 14.84 -7.93
C ALA A 134 14.98 14.48 -7.13
N TRP A 135 14.59 13.20 -7.12
CA TRP A 135 13.32 12.72 -6.55
C TRP A 135 13.50 11.71 -5.40
N GLN A 136 14.74 11.45 -4.95
CA GLN A 136 15.00 10.54 -3.82
C GLN A 136 14.22 10.92 -2.55
N LYS A 137 13.97 12.22 -2.34
CA LYS A 137 13.13 12.79 -1.27
C LYS A 137 11.64 12.35 -1.25
N LEU A 138 11.19 11.58 -2.25
CA LEU A 138 9.85 11.00 -2.31
C LEU A 138 9.86 9.48 -2.07
N ASN A 139 11.02 8.92 -1.72
CA ASN A 139 11.24 7.50 -1.52
C ASN A 139 11.72 7.25 -0.09
N GLY A 140 11.60 6.02 0.40
CA GLY A 140 12.26 5.63 1.63
C GLY A 140 13.76 5.44 1.40
N ASN A 141 14.60 6.23 2.04
CA ASN A 141 16.05 6.02 2.02
C ASN A 141 16.51 5.41 3.35
N TRP A 142 17.67 4.75 3.33
CA TRP A 142 18.21 4.04 4.50
C TRP A 142 18.31 4.99 5.70
N ASP A 143 17.82 4.50 6.85
CA ASP A 143 17.80 5.18 8.14
C ASP A 143 17.01 6.52 8.16
N GLU A 144 16.22 6.78 7.12
CA GLU A 144 15.32 7.93 7.09
C GLU A 144 13.93 7.56 7.62
N TRP A 145 13.27 8.58 8.16
CA TRP A 145 11.89 8.50 8.61
C TRP A 145 11.00 9.18 7.59
N GLN A 146 9.95 8.50 7.14
CA GLN A 146 9.02 9.04 6.16
C GLN A 146 7.59 8.91 6.67
N GLN A 147 6.80 9.96 6.48
CA GLN A 147 5.35 9.88 6.53
C GLN A 147 4.77 9.99 5.13
N LEU A 148 3.83 9.12 4.82
CA LEU A 148 3.07 9.14 3.59
C LEU A 148 1.60 9.34 3.92
N LYS A 149 0.96 10.32 3.27
CA LYS A 149 -0.48 10.55 3.33
C LYS A 149 -1.07 10.51 1.94
N TRP A 150 -2.22 9.86 1.80
CA TRP A 150 -2.94 9.77 0.54
C TRP A 150 -4.36 9.26 0.80
N LYS A 151 -5.25 9.48 -0.17
CA LYS A 151 -6.63 9.02 -0.12
C LYS A 151 -6.90 8.02 -1.22
N PHE A 152 -7.78 7.06 -0.92
CA PHE A 152 -8.37 6.22 -1.95
C PHE A 152 -9.85 5.94 -1.73
N LYS A 153 -10.50 5.54 -2.81
CA LYS A 153 -11.87 4.98 -2.82
C LYS A 153 -11.90 3.82 -3.82
N ILE A 154 -12.59 2.75 -3.44
CA ILE A 154 -12.89 1.62 -4.32
C ILE A 154 -14.40 1.54 -4.55
N PRO A 155 -14.88 1.20 -5.76
CA PRO A 155 -16.31 1.01 -6.00
C PRO A 155 -16.91 -0.11 -5.16
N LYS A 156 -18.20 0.01 -4.86
CA LYS A 156 -18.96 -1.10 -4.28
C LYS A 156 -18.95 -2.33 -5.19
N GLY A 157 -18.78 -3.48 -4.55
CA GLY A 157 -18.65 -4.74 -5.26
C GLY A 157 -17.26 -4.96 -5.86
N PHE A 158 -16.23 -4.24 -5.41
CA PHE A 158 -14.85 -4.49 -5.81
C PHE A 158 -14.50 -5.97 -5.62
N ARG A 159 -13.97 -6.62 -6.66
CA ARG A 159 -13.60 -8.02 -6.68
C ARG A 159 -12.07 -8.15 -6.70
N PRO A 160 -11.45 -8.39 -5.52
CA PRO A 160 -10.05 -8.76 -5.48
C PRO A 160 -9.82 -10.10 -6.18
N SER A 161 -8.60 -10.30 -6.66
CA SER A 161 -8.17 -11.61 -7.14
C SER A 161 -7.85 -12.54 -5.96
N THR A 162 -8.14 -13.82 -6.14
CA THR A 162 -7.93 -14.90 -5.16
C THR A 162 -6.45 -15.14 -4.86
N SER A 163 -5.52 -14.81 -5.77
CA SER A 163 -4.07 -15.05 -5.59
C SER A 163 -3.27 -13.85 -5.08
N PHE A 164 -3.46 -12.64 -5.60
CA PHE A 164 -3.04 -11.38 -4.97
C PHE A 164 -3.73 -10.19 -5.63
N CYS A 165 -3.94 -9.10 -4.91
CA CYS A 165 -4.48 -7.84 -5.43
C CYS A 165 -4.01 -6.68 -4.54
N HIS A 166 -2.96 -5.98 -4.96
CA HIS A 166 -2.38 -4.86 -4.23
C HIS A 166 -2.91 -3.54 -4.76
N ILE A 167 -3.22 -2.60 -3.85
CA ILE A 167 -3.57 -1.20 -4.20
C ILE A 167 -2.47 -0.19 -3.87
N HIS A 168 -1.54 -0.61 -3.00
CA HIS A 168 -0.35 0.16 -2.61
C HIS A 168 0.78 -0.79 -2.26
N GLN A 169 2.01 -0.38 -2.57
CA GLN A 169 3.23 -1.12 -2.24
C GLN A 169 4.35 -0.17 -1.81
N LEU A 170 5.14 -0.61 -0.83
CA LEU A 170 6.51 -0.14 -0.61
C LEU A 170 7.45 -1.12 -1.30
N LYS A 171 8.22 -0.67 -2.30
CA LYS A 171 8.98 -1.54 -3.19
C LYS A 171 10.41 -1.05 -3.39
N ALA A 172 11.39 -1.86 -2.99
CA ALA A 172 12.80 -1.58 -3.28
C ALA A 172 13.07 -1.29 -4.77
N GLN A 173 13.96 -0.32 -4.98
CA GLN A 173 14.69 -0.09 -6.22
C GLN A 173 16.06 -0.76 -6.11
N GLU A 174 16.42 -1.58 -7.11
CA GLU A 174 17.61 -2.45 -7.08
C GLU A 174 17.64 -3.45 -5.91
N GLY A 175 18.70 -4.27 -5.85
CA GLY A 175 18.89 -5.29 -4.82
C GLY A 175 17.85 -6.41 -4.90
N ASN A 176 17.48 -6.95 -3.74
CA ASN A 176 16.42 -7.94 -3.61
C ASN A 176 15.03 -7.32 -3.82
N ASN A 177 14.74 -6.94 -5.07
CA ASN A 177 13.53 -6.23 -5.47
C ASN A 177 12.45 -7.12 -6.07
N GLY A 178 12.42 -8.42 -5.77
CA GLY A 178 11.34 -9.31 -6.20
C GLY A 178 9.99 -8.95 -5.55
N ALA A 179 9.89 -9.12 -4.22
CA ALA A 179 8.67 -8.88 -3.45
C ALA A 179 8.60 -7.47 -2.84
N PRO A 180 7.42 -6.85 -2.70
CA PRO A 180 7.25 -5.62 -1.93
C PRO A 180 7.49 -5.84 -0.43
N LEU A 181 7.93 -4.78 0.25
CA LEU A 181 8.19 -4.76 1.68
C LEU A 181 6.87 -4.70 2.45
N ILE A 182 6.02 -3.74 2.08
CA ILE A 182 4.66 -3.58 2.62
C ILE A 182 3.68 -3.53 1.46
N THR A 183 2.51 -4.13 1.65
CA THR A 183 1.37 -3.98 0.73
C THR A 183 0.08 -3.68 1.48
N ILE A 184 -0.78 -2.86 0.88
CA ILE A 184 -2.20 -2.76 1.25
C ILE A 184 -2.97 -3.53 0.18
N THR A 185 -3.71 -4.55 0.61
CA THR A 185 -4.15 -5.64 -0.27
C THR A 185 -5.61 -5.98 -0.01
N PRO A 186 -6.54 -5.60 -0.90
CA PRO A 186 -7.85 -6.24 -0.96
C PRO A 186 -7.69 -7.75 -1.18
N ARG A 187 -8.43 -8.54 -0.40
CA ARG A 187 -8.44 -10.00 -0.46
C ARG A 187 -9.83 -10.58 -0.47
N CYS A 188 -9.91 -11.81 -0.95
CA CYS A 188 -11.08 -12.68 -0.92
C CYS A 188 -10.59 -14.13 -0.79
N ASP A 189 -11.48 -15.01 -0.35
CA ASP A 189 -11.24 -16.46 -0.34
C ASP A 189 -11.41 -17.03 -1.76
N ALA A 190 -11.10 -18.31 -1.96
CA ALA A 190 -11.07 -18.93 -3.28
C ALA A 190 -12.41 -18.89 -4.04
N ASP A 191 -13.52 -18.85 -3.31
CA ASP A 191 -14.90 -18.70 -3.84
C ASP A 191 -15.31 -17.24 -4.05
N GLY A 192 -14.40 -16.29 -3.80
CA GLY A 192 -14.63 -14.85 -3.90
C GLY A 192 -15.37 -14.24 -2.71
N THR A 193 -15.68 -15.01 -1.67
CA THR A 193 -16.28 -14.52 -0.41
C THR A 193 -15.21 -13.96 0.53
N ASN A 194 -15.60 -13.62 1.77
CA ASN A 194 -14.70 -13.09 2.80
C ASN A 194 -13.81 -11.94 2.30
N ARG A 195 -14.45 -10.98 1.61
CA ARG A 195 -13.76 -9.82 1.06
C ARG A 195 -13.29 -8.92 2.19
N ARG A 196 -11.98 -8.69 2.27
CA ARG A 196 -11.34 -7.99 3.38
C ARG A 196 -10.11 -7.22 2.92
N MET A 197 -9.65 -6.28 3.74
CA MET A 197 -8.38 -5.58 3.53
C MET A 197 -7.29 -6.22 4.40
N GLN A 198 -6.11 -6.41 3.83
CA GLN A 198 -4.92 -6.87 4.52
C GLN A 198 -3.78 -5.86 4.41
N VAL A 199 -2.92 -5.86 5.43
CA VAL A 199 -1.56 -5.30 5.34
C VAL A 199 -0.57 -6.44 5.49
N ILE A 200 0.32 -6.59 4.51
CA ILE A 200 1.26 -7.72 4.47
C ILE A 200 2.69 -7.17 4.42
N HIS A 201 3.54 -7.74 5.27
CA HIS A 201 4.96 -7.48 5.32
C HIS A 201 5.78 -8.66 4.75
N THR A 202 6.75 -8.35 3.89
CA THR A 202 7.80 -9.27 3.46
C THR A 202 9.15 -8.62 3.72
N GLY A 203 9.98 -9.21 4.57
CA GLY A 203 11.35 -8.73 4.83
C GLY A 203 12.32 -9.15 3.73
N ASP A 204 13.59 -8.74 3.83
CA ASP A 204 14.64 -9.13 2.89
C ASP A 204 14.75 -10.65 2.74
N THR A 205 14.63 -11.38 3.83
CA THR A 205 14.66 -12.84 3.84
C THR A 205 13.36 -13.43 4.38
N ARG A 206 13.21 -14.75 4.23
CA ARG A 206 12.12 -15.47 4.90
C ARG A 206 12.19 -15.33 6.43
N ALA A 207 13.39 -15.23 7.00
CA ALA A 207 13.58 -15.11 8.44
C ALA A 207 13.14 -13.73 8.97
N SER A 208 13.34 -12.67 8.18
CA SER A 208 12.91 -11.31 8.55
C SER A 208 11.46 -11.00 8.14
N THR A 209 10.80 -11.89 7.40
CA THR A 209 9.40 -11.74 7.00
C THR A 209 8.44 -11.96 8.17
N LYS A 210 7.55 -10.99 8.41
CA LYS A 210 6.50 -11.06 9.45
C LYS A 210 5.13 -11.53 8.91
N GLY A 211 4.93 -11.54 7.58
CA GLY A 211 3.71 -12.05 6.96
C GLY A 211 2.54 -11.07 7.04
N VAL A 212 1.32 -11.57 7.24
CA VAL A 212 0.11 -10.73 7.36
C VAL A 212 0.15 -9.99 8.70
N LEU A 213 0.30 -8.66 8.65
CA LEU A 213 0.34 -7.79 9.82
C LEU A 213 -1.07 -7.42 10.30
N ILE A 214 -1.97 -7.14 9.35
CA ILE A 214 -3.37 -6.78 9.60
C ILE A 214 -4.24 -7.63 8.66
N ASP A 215 -5.31 -8.20 9.19
CA ASP A 215 -6.28 -8.99 8.44
C ASP A 215 -7.71 -8.71 8.92
N ASN A 216 -8.70 -9.27 8.22
CA ASN A 216 -10.11 -9.35 8.63
C ASN A 216 -10.83 -8.01 8.76
N ILE A 217 -10.32 -6.91 8.19
CA ILE A 217 -11.09 -5.67 8.07
C ILE A 217 -12.03 -5.81 6.87
N PRO A 218 -13.37 -5.88 7.06
CA PRO A 218 -14.28 -6.18 5.96
C PRO A 218 -14.18 -5.15 4.83
N LEU A 219 -14.08 -5.61 3.57
CA LEU A 219 -13.90 -4.73 2.42
C LEU A 219 -15.08 -3.74 2.25
N LYS A 220 -16.28 -4.15 2.68
CA LYS A 220 -17.48 -3.31 2.70
C LYS A 220 -17.34 -2.00 3.49
N GLU A 221 -16.36 -1.90 4.39
CA GLU A 221 -16.08 -0.66 5.13
C GLU A 221 -15.39 0.40 4.27
N PHE A 222 -14.83 0.00 3.12
CA PHE A 222 -14.09 0.83 2.16
C PHE A 222 -14.86 1.05 0.83
N GLU A 223 -15.91 0.28 0.58
CA GLU A 223 -16.67 0.29 -0.67
C GLU A 223 -17.52 1.56 -0.80
N ASP A 224 -17.34 2.31 -1.89
CA ASP A 224 -17.91 3.64 -2.15
C ASP A 224 -17.56 4.72 -1.10
N GLU A 225 -16.55 4.46 -0.27
CA GLU A 225 -16.11 5.36 0.80
C GLU A 225 -14.71 5.89 0.51
N TRP A 226 -14.51 7.20 0.65
CA TRP A 226 -13.17 7.74 0.71
C TRP A 226 -12.53 7.48 2.06
N VAL A 227 -11.30 6.99 2.02
CA VAL A 227 -10.49 6.79 3.23
C VAL A 227 -9.17 7.56 3.11
N GLN A 228 -8.74 8.15 4.21
CA GLN A 228 -7.41 8.73 4.39
C GLN A 228 -6.48 7.66 4.93
N VAL A 229 -5.37 7.44 4.26
CA VAL A 229 -4.27 6.57 4.69
C VAL A 229 -3.13 7.46 5.18
N GLU A 230 -2.64 7.17 6.38
CA GLU A 230 -1.44 7.77 6.95
C GLU A 230 -0.51 6.64 7.38
N THR A 231 0.69 6.60 6.81
CA THR A 231 1.74 5.67 7.24
C THR A 231 2.97 6.42 7.71
N GLU A 232 3.71 5.82 8.64
CA GLU A 232 5.02 6.28 9.08
C GLU A 232 5.99 5.10 9.04
N MET A 233 7.16 5.31 8.45
CA MET A 233 8.18 4.30 8.23
C MET A 233 9.52 4.79 8.75
N HIS A 234 10.26 3.91 9.43
CA HIS A 234 11.71 4.04 9.61
C HIS A 234 12.41 2.95 8.81
N TYR A 235 13.17 3.34 7.79
CA TYR A 235 13.70 2.41 6.81
C TYR A 235 15.05 1.82 7.22
N THR A 236 15.03 0.78 8.06
CA THR A 236 16.21 -0.02 8.42
C THR A 236 15.84 -1.51 8.46
N ASP A 237 16.83 -2.38 8.69
CA ASP A 237 16.60 -3.82 8.92
C ASP A 237 15.82 -4.10 10.22
N HIS A 238 15.82 -3.14 11.16
CA HIS A 238 15.10 -3.17 12.44
C HIS A 238 14.25 -1.91 12.61
N GLY A 239 13.48 -1.60 11.57
CA GLY A 239 12.68 -0.38 11.46
C GLY A 239 11.37 -0.42 12.23
N SER A 240 10.52 0.56 11.92
CA SER A 240 9.15 0.66 12.42
C SER A 240 8.17 0.97 11.29
N PHE A 241 6.99 0.37 11.33
CA PHE A 241 5.88 0.66 10.42
C PHE A 241 4.62 1.00 11.22
N ARG A 242 4.08 2.18 11.00
CA ARG A 242 2.78 2.59 11.54
C ARG A 242 1.80 2.82 10.40
N ILE A 243 0.55 2.42 10.60
CA ILE A 243 -0.54 2.70 9.68
C ILE A 243 -1.79 3.14 10.43
N LYS A 244 -2.42 4.19 9.92
CA LYS A 244 -3.76 4.60 10.29
C LYS A 244 -4.60 4.78 9.03
N ILE A 245 -5.78 4.19 9.00
CA ILE A 245 -6.77 4.41 7.93
C ILE A 245 -8.06 4.92 8.56
N THR A 246 -8.52 6.08 8.09
CA THR A 246 -9.73 6.74 8.61
C THR A 246 -10.71 6.97 7.47
N ARG A 247 -11.96 6.52 7.64
CA ARG A 247 -13.05 6.82 6.70
C ARG A 247 -13.46 8.28 6.84
N ILE A 248 -13.61 8.97 5.71
CA ILE A 248 -13.82 10.42 5.68
C ILE A 248 -15.26 10.80 6.04
N SER A 249 -16.25 10.00 5.61
CA SER A 249 -17.67 10.32 5.77
C SER A 249 -18.12 10.43 7.24
N ASP A 250 -17.53 9.63 8.13
CA ASP A 250 -17.93 9.56 9.54
C ASP A 250 -16.76 9.57 10.53
N GLY A 251 -15.52 9.70 10.06
CA GLY A 251 -14.32 9.70 10.90
C GLY A 251 -13.98 8.33 11.51
N LYS A 252 -14.62 7.24 11.09
CA LYS A 252 -14.37 5.91 11.63
C LYS A 252 -12.93 5.47 11.34
N ILE A 253 -12.20 5.10 12.38
CA ILE A 253 -10.89 4.49 12.26
C ILE A 253 -11.08 3.02 11.83
N LEU A 254 -10.64 2.70 10.61
CA LEU A 254 -10.71 1.34 10.05
C LEU A 254 -9.47 0.52 10.42
N MET A 255 -8.32 1.18 10.56
CA MET A 255 -7.05 0.60 11.00
C MET A 255 -6.27 1.64 11.81
N ASN A 256 -5.58 1.21 12.87
CA ASN A 256 -4.63 2.03 13.63
C ASN A 256 -3.69 1.09 14.39
N GLN A 257 -2.53 0.79 13.79
CA GLN A 257 -1.57 -0.17 14.33
C GLN A 257 -0.13 0.33 14.14
N CYS A 258 0.77 -0.13 15.00
CA CYS A 258 2.19 0.14 14.96
C CYS A 258 2.96 -1.17 15.12
N PHE A 259 4.04 -1.32 14.36
CA PHE A 259 4.89 -2.50 14.34
C PHE A 259 6.34 -2.06 14.44
N ASP A 260 7.01 -2.44 15.52
CA ASP A 260 8.44 -2.24 15.73
C ASP A 260 9.22 -3.49 15.32
N ASP A 261 10.54 -3.38 15.19
CA ASP A 261 11.43 -4.48 14.76
C ASP A 261 10.95 -5.13 13.45
N ILE A 262 10.67 -4.27 12.46
CA ILE A 262 10.20 -4.67 11.14
C ILE A 262 11.25 -4.33 10.08
N ASP A 263 11.62 -5.33 9.29
CA ASP A 263 12.62 -5.19 8.22
C ASP A 263 12.06 -4.41 7.02
N LEU A 264 12.35 -3.11 6.99
CA LEU A 264 11.91 -2.20 5.94
C LEU A 264 13.02 -1.85 4.96
N TRP A 265 14.07 -2.67 4.87
CA TRP A 265 15.11 -2.50 3.87
C TRP A 265 15.34 -3.77 3.06
N ARG A 266 16.10 -3.64 1.97
CA ARG A 266 16.49 -4.77 1.13
C ARG A 266 17.98 -4.71 0.90
N SER A 267 18.65 -5.85 0.99
CA SER A 267 20.06 -5.91 0.67
C SER A 267 20.31 -5.45 -0.77
N GLY A 268 21.20 -4.47 -0.93
CA GLY A 268 21.52 -3.84 -2.22
C GLY A 268 20.49 -2.86 -2.77
N ALA A 269 19.43 -2.51 -2.02
CA ALA A 269 18.51 -1.46 -2.45
C ALA A 269 19.16 -0.08 -2.37
N THR A 270 18.72 0.80 -3.28
CA THR A 270 19.12 2.21 -3.28
C THR A 270 18.09 3.11 -2.61
N ASN A 271 16.81 2.73 -2.71
CA ASN A 271 15.68 3.36 -2.03
C ASN A 271 14.46 2.43 -2.09
N ILE A 272 13.42 2.78 -1.35
CA ILE A 272 12.12 2.12 -1.31
C ILE A 272 11.09 3.04 -1.98
N ARG A 273 10.56 2.63 -3.13
CA ARG A 273 9.55 3.38 -3.87
C ARG A 273 8.17 3.21 -3.27
N ASN A 274 7.40 4.29 -3.33
CA ASN A 274 5.96 4.29 -3.13
C ASN A 274 5.27 3.92 -4.44
N LYS A 275 4.40 2.91 -4.45
CA LYS A 275 3.61 2.51 -5.63
C LYS A 275 2.12 2.52 -5.32
N PHE A 276 1.31 2.95 -6.28
CA PHE A 276 -0.15 3.06 -6.14
C PHE A 276 -0.84 2.67 -7.43
N GLY A 277 -1.96 1.96 -7.32
CA GLY A 277 -2.70 1.46 -8.48
C GLY A 277 -3.11 0.00 -8.28
N ILE A 278 -3.68 -0.65 -9.28
CA ILE A 278 -4.15 -2.02 -9.17
C ILE A 278 -3.11 -2.97 -9.76
N TYR A 279 -2.50 -3.77 -8.89
CA TYR A 279 -1.62 -4.86 -9.29
C TYR A 279 -2.17 -6.19 -8.77
N ARG A 280 -2.73 -7.00 -9.67
CA ARG A 280 -3.46 -8.21 -9.28
C ARG A 280 -3.13 -9.41 -10.15
N SER A 281 -3.27 -10.60 -9.58
CA SER A 281 -3.20 -11.85 -10.34
C SER A 281 -4.45 -12.06 -11.19
N LEU A 282 -4.31 -12.75 -12.32
CA LEU A 282 -5.42 -13.27 -13.11
C LEU A 282 -6.00 -14.58 -12.56
N GLY A 283 -5.44 -15.12 -11.47
CA GLY A 283 -5.88 -16.39 -10.85
C GLY A 283 -5.40 -17.65 -11.57
N GLY A 284 -4.63 -17.50 -12.64
CA GLY A 284 -4.07 -18.57 -13.45
C GLY A 284 -3.22 -18.00 -14.58
N ARG A 285 -2.54 -18.88 -15.32
CA ARG A 285 -1.76 -18.50 -16.50
C ARG A 285 -2.67 -18.42 -17.73
N MET A 286 -2.52 -17.35 -18.48
CA MET A 286 -3.03 -17.14 -19.83
C MET A 286 -1.97 -17.64 -20.79
N GLU A 287 -2.31 -18.60 -21.63
CA GLU A 287 -1.43 -19.10 -22.70
C GLU A 287 -1.71 -18.34 -24.00
N ASN A 288 -2.96 -17.92 -24.23
CA ASN A 288 -3.40 -17.28 -25.47
C ASN A 288 -4.24 -16.01 -25.19
N LEU A 289 -4.44 -15.15 -26.21
CA LEU A 289 -5.19 -13.88 -26.08
C LEU A 289 -6.68 -14.06 -25.77
N ASP A 290 -7.24 -15.22 -26.10
CA ASP A 290 -8.65 -15.55 -25.83
C ASP A 290 -8.88 -16.08 -24.41
N ASP A 291 -7.81 -16.41 -23.68
CA ASP A 291 -7.94 -16.89 -22.30
C ASP A 291 -8.55 -15.81 -21.41
N ARG A 292 -9.37 -16.25 -20.45
CA ARG A 292 -10.02 -15.36 -19.48
C ARG A 292 -9.87 -15.90 -18.06
N PRO A 293 -9.76 -15.02 -17.06
CA PRO A 293 -9.79 -15.38 -15.65
C PRO A 293 -11.06 -16.16 -15.28
N LYS A 294 -10.90 -17.24 -14.53
CA LYS A 294 -12.02 -18.09 -14.06
C LYS A 294 -12.44 -17.81 -12.61
N ASN A 295 -11.74 -16.89 -11.94
CA ASN A 295 -11.99 -16.51 -10.56
C ASN A 295 -12.97 -15.34 -10.41
N GLY A 296 -13.65 -14.95 -11.50
CA GLY A 296 -14.71 -13.95 -11.49
C GLY A 296 -14.25 -12.52 -11.26
N ILE A 297 -12.95 -12.22 -11.44
CA ILE A 297 -12.48 -10.84 -11.53
C ILE A 297 -13.13 -10.15 -12.73
N LYS A 298 -13.34 -8.84 -12.59
CA LYS A 298 -13.99 -7.97 -13.56
C LYS A 298 -13.18 -6.69 -13.69
N ASP A 299 -13.64 -5.77 -14.54
CA ASP A 299 -13.13 -4.40 -14.55
C ASP A 299 -13.21 -3.82 -13.14
N GLU A 300 -12.11 -3.23 -12.70
CA GLU A 300 -12.03 -2.59 -11.39
C GLU A 300 -11.41 -1.21 -11.48
N HIS A 301 -11.86 -0.34 -10.58
CA HIS A 301 -11.40 1.03 -10.51
C HIS A 301 -10.80 1.34 -9.14
N LEU A 302 -9.79 2.19 -9.13
CA LEU A 302 -9.21 2.76 -7.92
C LEU A 302 -9.15 4.27 -8.09
N TYR A 303 -9.83 5.00 -7.21
CA TYR A 303 -9.76 6.45 -7.15
C TYR A 303 -8.68 6.85 -6.16
N LEU A 304 -7.89 7.88 -6.49
CA LEU A 304 -6.67 8.26 -5.82
C LEU A 304 -6.54 9.79 -5.73
N GLY A 305 -6.14 10.32 -4.57
CA GLY A 305 -5.94 11.76 -4.37
C GLY A 305 -5.14 12.12 -3.13
N ASP A 306 -4.80 13.41 -2.99
CA ASP A 306 -4.14 14.03 -1.84
C ASP A 306 -2.84 13.37 -1.39
N PHE A 307 -1.94 13.11 -2.33
CA PHE A 307 -0.63 12.54 -2.02
C PHE A 307 0.26 13.57 -1.32
N GLN A 308 0.86 13.19 -0.20
CA GLN A 308 1.83 13.99 0.53
C GLN A 308 2.92 13.08 1.09
N VAL A 309 4.17 13.44 0.85
CA VAL A 309 5.35 12.75 1.40
C VAL A 309 6.09 13.72 2.28
N TYR A 310 6.29 13.33 3.52
CA TYR A 310 7.09 14.05 4.48
C TYR A 310 8.30 13.21 4.87
N GLU A 311 9.43 13.87 5.06
CA GLU A 311 10.62 13.25 5.59
C GLU A 311 11.03 13.94 6.87
N ARG A 312 11.52 13.14 7.80
CA ARG A 312 12.35 13.60 8.89
C ARG A 312 13.77 13.15 8.54
N LEU A 313 14.60 14.13 8.19
CA LEU A 313 16.03 13.89 8.09
C LEU A 313 16.52 13.48 9.49
N PRO A 314 17.39 12.47 9.62
CA PRO A 314 18.13 12.31 10.86
C PRO A 314 18.88 13.61 11.14
N HIS A 315 18.96 13.95 12.43
CA HIS A 315 19.76 15.04 12.96
C HIS A 315 21.10 15.09 12.21
N GLU A 316 21.50 16.28 11.75
CA GLU A 316 22.68 16.57 10.91
C GLU A 316 23.88 15.64 11.13
N GLU A 317 23.97 14.49 10.45
CA GLU A 317 25.22 13.73 10.30
C GLU A 317 25.06 12.66 9.20
N LYS A 318 25.01 13.10 7.94
CA LYS A 318 25.24 12.18 6.81
C LYS A 318 26.74 11.80 6.78
N HIS A 319 27.11 10.77 7.52
CA HIS A 319 28.37 10.07 7.26
C HIS A 319 28.24 9.30 5.94
N LYS A 320 28.96 9.82 4.94
CA LYS A 320 29.31 9.14 3.70
C LYS A 320 29.76 7.71 4.02
N LYS A 321 29.12 6.72 3.38
CA LYS A 321 29.78 5.48 3.00
C LYS A 321 29.72 5.34 1.49
#